data_AF-C0XIY9-F1
#
_entry.id   AF-C0XIY9-F1
#
_cell.length_a   1.000
_cell.length_b   1.000
_cell.length_c   1.000
_cell.angle_alpha   90.00
_cell.angle_beta   90.00
_cell.angle_gamma   90.00
#
_symmetry.space_group_name_H-M   'P 1'
#
loop_
_entity.id
_entity.type
_entity.pdbx_description
1 polymer ?
#
loop_
_entity_poly.entity_id
_entity_poly.type
_entity_poly.pdbx_seq_one_letter_code
_entity_poly.pdbx_strand_id
1 'polypeptide(L)'
;MVADFESSELAGVSKSQNDANLAAFDATLNQAGYNKTDLYTMASWLGVHIDTNTSNNGWIADYPNNPTGSKYTSANAWQWASDYRFPSINQNMDVSQMNNDFYLNSTAGSTTDTSTPTTGSSSSSSSSSLSSSSSSISSSSSSTTSGSTSSTPGEIVKVPGPSGKQYSASRSKSVKLVWRSNMGRHAYKTTDGARYSKHLGMRYGYNSDMPDITWYTDAHEKLYMKNSGHYAIYYHVKSANGQHGGWIWRGYLNK
;
A
#
# COMPACT_ATOMS: atom_id res chain seq x y z
N MET A 1 -11.46 -8.02 6.88
CA MET A 1 -11.61 -7.96 5.41
C MET A 1 -11.31 -6.55 4.97
N VAL A 2 -10.85 -6.35 3.74
CA VAL A 2 -10.47 -5.01 3.26
C VAL A 2 -11.17 -4.75 1.93
N ALA A 3 -11.84 -3.61 1.81
CA ALA A 3 -12.41 -3.15 0.55
C ALA A 3 -11.30 -2.57 -0.33
N ASP A 4 -11.06 -3.18 -1.50
CA ASP A 4 -10.10 -2.69 -2.49
C ASP A 4 -10.71 -1.57 -3.34
N PHE A 5 -10.44 -0.32 -2.97
CA PHE A 5 -11.10 0.88 -3.49
C PHE A 5 -10.20 1.68 -4.43
N GLU A 6 -10.04 1.19 -5.66
CA GLU A 6 -9.18 1.84 -6.66
C GLU A 6 -9.67 1.78 -8.10
N SER A 7 -10.84 1.16 -8.32
CA SER A 7 -11.32 0.91 -9.68
C SER A 7 -11.75 2.19 -10.38
N SER A 8 -11.46 2.27 -11.68
CA SER A 8 -11.79 3.46 -12.48
C SER A 8 -13.28 3.82 -12.50
N GLU A 9 -14.12 2.83 -12.27
CA GLU A 9 -15.57 2.89 -12.17
C GLU A 9 -15.98 3.71 -10.94
N LEU A 10 -15.30 3.52 -9.81
CA LEU A 10 -15.51 4.28 -8.57
C LEU A 10 -15.07 5.74 -8.69
N ALA A 11 -14.10 6.04 -9.56
CA ALA A 11 -13.69 7.43 -9.83
C ALA A 11 -14.78 8.25 -10.56
N GLY A 12 -15.69 7.58 -11.27
CA GLY A 12 -16.83 8.19 -11.95
C GLY A 12 -18.05 8.42 -11.05
N VAL A 13 -18.01 7.90 -9.82
CA VAL A 13 -19.05 8.05 -8.80
C VAL A 13 -18.68 9.24 -7.89
N SER A 14 -19.69 9.96 -7.38
CA SER A 14 -19.42 11.05 -6.44
C SER A 14 -18.80 10.52 -5.15
N LYS A 15 -17.92 11.31 -4.54
CA LYS A 15 -17.29 10.95 -3.26
C LYS A 15 -18.33 10.56 -2.20
N SER A 16 -19.40 11.34 -2.05
CA SER A 16 -20.44 11.05 -1.06
C SER A 16 -21.15 9.71 -1.30
N GLN A 17 -21.36 9.35 -2.57
CA GLN A 17 -21.95 8.06 -2.91
C GLN A 17 -20.94 6.91 -2.67
N ASN A 18 -19.66 7.13 -2.95
CA ASN A 18 -18.60 6.18 -2.62
C ASN A 18 -18.49 5.93 -1.11
N ASP A 19 -18.52 6.99 -0.30
CA ASP A 19 -18.53 6.89 1.17
C ASP A 19 -19.77 6.09 1.65
N ALA A 20 -20.94 6.35 1.08
CA ALA A 20 -22.17 5.61 1.40
C ALA A 20 -22.09 4.13 0.98
N ASN A 21 -21.49 3.83 -0.17
CA ASN A 21 -21.29 2.46 -0.65
C ASN A 21 -20.33 1.68 0.25
N LEU A 22 -19.25 2.32 0.72
CA LEU A 22 -18.31 1.71 1.67
C LEU A 22 -19.00 1.38 3.00
N ALA A 23 -19.80 2.32 3.53
CA ALA A 23 -20.58 2.07 4.75
C ALA A 23 -21.59 0.92 4.59
N ALA A 24 -22.22 0.80 3.42
CA ALA A 24 -23.14 -0.31 3.14
C ALA A 24 -22.41 -1.66 3.02
N PHE A 25 -21.20 -1.67 2.43
CA PHE A 25 -20.33 -2.84 2.41
C PHE A 25 -19.96 -3.29 3.83
N ASP A 26 -19.52 -2.36 4.68
CA ASP A 26 -19.18 -2.64 6.08
C ASP A 26 -20.38 -3.20 6.84
N ALA A 27 -21.56 -2.58 6.72
CA ALA A 27 -22.78 -3.05 7.37
C ALA A 27 -23.15 -4.48 6.95
N THR A 28 -23.02 -4.80 5.66
CA THR A 28 -23.30 -6.14 5.13
C THR A 28 -22.34 -7.17 5.69
N LEU A 29 -21.06 -6.85 5.76
CA LEU A 29 -20.04 -7.74 6.30
C LEU A 29 -20.16 -7.95 7.80
N ASN A 30 -20.44 -6.88 8.54
CA ASN A 30 -20.72 -6.96 9.97
C ASN A 30 -21.94 -7.86 10.24
N GLN A 31 -23.00 -7.74 9.44
CA GLN A 31 -24.18 -8.62 9.55
C GLN A 31 -23.84 -10.09 9.27
N ALA A 32 -22.84 -10.35 8.42
CA ALA A 32 -22.31 -11.69 8.15
C ALA A 32 -21.25 -12.16 9.17
N GLY A 33 -20.98 -11.39 10.24
CA GLY A 33 -20.03 -11.73 11.30
C GLY A 33 -18.58 -11.30 11.05
N TYR A 34 -18.31 -10.58 9.95
CA TYR A 34 -16.98 -10.05 9.64
C TYR A 34 -16.81 -8.65 10.21
N ASN A 35 -16.64 -8.58 11.53
CA ASN A 35 -16.67 -7.32 12.30
C ASN A 35 -15.38 -6.47 12.23
N LYS A 36 -14.41 -6.90 11.44
CA LYS A 36 -13.18 -6.16 11.15
C LYS A 36 -13.13 -5.89 9.66
N THR A 37 -13.58 -4.72 9.23
CA THR A 37 -13.43 -4.22 7.86
C THR A 37 -12.42 -3.08 7.82
N ASP A 38 -11.79 -2.87 6.68
CA ASP A 38 -10.92 -1.71 6.45
C ASP A 38 -11.00 -1.30 4.98
N LEU A 39 -10.44 -0.14 4.65
CA LEU A 39 -10.38 0.44 3.32
C LEU A 39 -8.95 0.36 2.78
N TYR A 40 -8.73 -0.37 1.69
CA TYR A 40 -7.53 -0.19 0.88
C TYR A 40 -7.80 0.84 -0.21
N THR A 41 -6.95 1.85 -0.31
CA THR A 41 -7.04 2.88 -1.35
C THR A 41 -5.69 3.54 -1.56
N MET A 42 -5.51 4.17 -2.70
CA MET A 42 -4.36 5.03 -2.93
C MET A 42 -4.49 6.36 -2.19
N ALA A 43 -3.37 6.88 -1.71
CA ALA A 43 -3.32 8.19 -1.05
C ALA A 43 -3.90 9.31 -1.92
N SER A 44 -3.73 9.23 -3.25
CA SER A 44 -4.27 10.22 -4.19
C SER A 44 -5.80 10.21 -4.37
N TRP A 45 -6.50 9.23 -3.80
CA TRP A 45 -7.97 9.14 -3.81
C TRP A 45 -8.60 9.75 -2.56
N LEU A 46 -7.84 9.86 -1.47
CA LEU A 46 -8.30 10.44 -0.21
C LEU A 46 -8.70 11.91 -0.41
N GLY A 47 -9.83 12.32 0.16
CA GLY A 47 -10.39 13.67 0.02
C GLY A 47 -10.99 13.99 -1.35
N VAL A 48 -10.84 13.10 -2.35
CA VAL A 48 -11.31 13.33 -3.74
C VAL A 48 -12.40 12.34 -4.12
N HIS A 49 -12.17 11.05 -3.88
CA HIS A 49 -13.07 9.97 -4.29
C HIS A 49 -13.61 9.14 -3.13
N ILE A 50 -12.89 9.11 -2.00
CA ILE A 50 -13.27 8.41 -0.77
C ILE A 50 -12.54 9.06 0.40
N ASP A 51 -13.07 8.96 1.62
CA ASP A 51 -12.32 9.24 2.85
C ASP A 51 -12.18 7.98 3.73
N THR A 52 -11.14 7.96 4.56
CA THR A 52 -11.07 7.06 5.71
C THR A 52 -12.02 7.51 6.81
N ASN A 53 -12.31 6.62 7.76
CA ASN A 53 -13.14 6.92 8.93
C ASN A 53 -12.67 6.08 10.13
N THR A 54 -13.31 6.25 11.28
CA THR A 54 -12.91 5.56 12.53
C THR A 54 -13.06 4.04 12.49
N SER A 55 -13.94 3.51 11.63
CA SER A 55 -14.10 2.07 11.42
C SER A 55 -13.08 1.55 10.40
N ASN A 56 -12.69 2.39 9.44
CA ASN A 56 -11.74 2.09 8.37
C ASN A 56 -10.62 3.13 8.35
N ASN A 57 -9.66 2.99 9.28
CA ASN A 57 -8.53 3.93 9.35
C ASN A 57 -7.64 3.86 8.10
N GLY A 58 -7.69 2.76 7.35
CA GLY A 58 -7.16 2.63 6.01
C GLY A 58 -5.88 1.81 5.92
N TRP A 59 -5.76 1.08 4.81
CA TRP A 59 -4.51 0.59 4.26
C TRP A 59 -4.17 1.43 3.04
N ILE A 60 -3.29 2.41 3.24
CA ILE A 60 -3.05 3.45 2.26
C ILE A 60 -1.89 3.06 1.36
N ALA A 61 -2.12 3.03 0.04
CA ALA A 61 -1.08 2.86 -0.95
C ALA A 61 -0.46 4.19 -1.35
N ASP A 62 0.86 4.31 -1.18
CA ASP A 62 1.69 5.40 -1.67
C ASP A 62 3.11 4.86 -1.85
N TYR A 63 3.60 4.85 -3.08
CA TYR A 63 4.89 4.26 -3.44
C TYR A 63 5.95 5.36 -3.60
N PRO A 64 6.64 5.76 -2.53
CA PRO A 64 7.77 6.68 -2.66
C PRO A 64 8.93 5.97 -3.34
N ASN A 65 9.77 6.75 -4.01
CA ASN A 65 11.00 6.24 -4.62
C ASN A 65 12.01 5.72 -3.59
N ASN A 66 12.04 6.30 -2.37
CA ASN A 66 12.83 5.83 -1.24
C ASN A 66 11.92 5.66 -0.01
N PRO A 67 11.47 4.43 0.30
CA PRO A 67 10.56 4.15 1.40
C PRO A 67 11.31 4.14 2.74
N THR A 68 11.64 5.33 3.26
CA THR A 68 12.25 5.50 4.59
C THR A 68 11.27 6.13 5.58
N GLY A 69 11.35 5.72 6.85
CA GLY A 69 10.49 6.22 7.91
C GLY A 69 9.08 5.62 7.88
N SER A 70 8.17 6.20 8.66
CA SER A 70 6.77 5.81 8.69
C SER A 70 5.89 6.88 8.06
N LYS A 71 4.94 6.47 7.21
CA LYS A 71 3.91 7.33 6.63
C LYS A 71 2.52 6.86 7.01
N TYR A 72 1.55 7.79 6.95
CA TYR A 72 0.14 7.54 7.27
C TYR A 72 -0.02 6.86 8.63
N THR A 73 0.69 7.31 9.66
CA THR A 73 0.74 6.66 10.97
C THR A 73 -0.60 6.58 11.69
N SER A 74 -1.58 7.40 11.29
CA SER A 74 -2.98 7.32 11.73
C SER A 74 -3.81 6.26 10.99
N ALA A 75 -3.32 5.75 9.87
CA ALA A 75 -3.92 4.64 9.12
C ALA A 75 -3.42 3.29 9.67
N ASN A 76 -4.12 2.19 9.39
CA ASN A 76 -3.75 0.87 9.88
C ASN A 76 -2.50 0.31 9.20
N ALA A 77 -2.32 0.60 7.91
CA ALA A 77 -1.14 0.17 7.17
C ALA A 77 -0.79 1.15 6.05
N TRP A 78 0.46 1.09 5.61
CA TRP A 78 0.98 1.80 4.47
C TRP A 78 1.61 0.81 3.48
N GLN A 79 1.04 0.69 2.28
CA GLN A 79 1.67 -0.02 1.17
C GLN A 79 2.65 0.90 0.47
N TRP A 80 3.95 0.63 0.62
CA TRP A 80 5.03 1.51 0.15
C TRP A 80 5.67 1.05 -1.17
N ALA A 81 5.37 -0.15 -1.65
CA ALA A 81 5.79 -0.60 -2.96
C ALA A 81 4.77 -1.56 -3.58
N SER A 82 4.78 -1.61 -4.91
CA SER A 82 4.12 -2.62 -5.75
C SER A 82 5.06 -3.23 -6.80
N ASP A 83 6.34 -2.85 -6.76
CA ASP A 83 7.39 -3.31 -7.66
C ASP A 83 8.56 -3.97 -6.93
N TYR A 84 8.48 -4.14 -5.61
CA TYR A 84 9.57 -4.67 -4.82
C TYR A 84 9.78 -6.17 -5.10
N ARG A 85 11.03 -6.60 -5.20
CA ARG A 85 11.37 -8.02 -5.35
C ARG A 85 12.29 -8.47 -4.22
N PHE A 86 11.85 -9.48 -3.49
CA PHE A 86 12.70 -10.16 -2.52
C PHE A 86 13.75 -11.02 -3.25
N PRO A 87 14.96 -11.20 -2.69
CA PRO A 87 16.06 -11.89 -3.37
C PRO A 87 15.75 -13.28 -3.94
N SER A 88 14.76 -14.00 -3.37
CA SER A 88 14.34 -15.34 -3.81
C SER A 88 13.01 -15.37 -4.58
N ILE A 89 12.35 -14.22 -4.79
CA ILE A 89 11.02 -14.14 -5.40
C ILE A 89 11.10 -13.38 -6.72
N ASN A 90 10.83 -14.07 -7.83
CA ASN A 90 10.90 -13.50 -9.17
C ASN A 90 9.62 -12.74 -9.61
N GLN A 91 8.81 -12.31 -8.64
CA GLN A 91 7.55 -11.58 -8.82
C GLN A 91 7.65 -10.21 -8.15
N ASN A 92 7.00 -9.20 -8.74
CA ASN A 92 6.80 -7.91 -8.08
C ASN A 92 5.80 -8.12 -6.94
N MET A 93 6.19 -7.73 -5.73
CA MET A 93 5.39 -7.87 -4.54
C MET A 93 4.91 -6.50 -4.09
N ASP A 94 3.65 -6.46 -3.67
CA ASP A 94 3.15 -5.38 -2.86
C ASP A 94 3.75 -5.51 -1.46
N VAL A 95 4.37 -4.44 -0.97
CA VAL A 95 5.01 -4.44 0.36
C VAL A 95 4.42 -3.35 1.20
N SER A 96 4.00 -3.74 2.41
CA SER A 96 3.35 -2.87 3.36
C SER A 96 4.06 -2.86 4.69
N GLN A 97 4.03 -1.70 5.33
CA GLN A 97 4.29 -1.53 6.74
C GLN A 97 2.96 -1.50 7.48
N MET A 98 2.81 -2.29 8.53
CA MET A 98 1.71 -2.13 9.48
C MET A 98 2.06 -0.99 10.45
N ASN A 99 1.13 -0.06 10.66
CA ASN A 99 1.32 1.05 11.60
C ASN A 99 0.78 0.72 12.98
N ASN A 100 -0.07 -0.31 13.09
CA ASN A 100 -0.63 -0.84 14.32
C ASN A 100 -0.97 -2.32 14.16
N ASP A 101 -1.55 -2.91 15.20
CA ASP A 101 -1.85 -4.35 15.27
C ASP A 101 -3.21 -4.72 14.65
N PHE A 102 -3.87 -3.83 13.90
CA PHE A 102 -5.24 -4.06 13.39
C PHE A 102 -5.36 -5.38 12.61
N TYR A 103 -4.36 -5.68 11.77
CA TYR A 103 -4.26 -6.87 10.91
C TYR A 103 -3.62 -8.08 11.58
N LEU A 104 -3.05 -7.89 12.76
CA LEU A 104 -2.51 -8.98 13.55
C LEU A 104 -3.65 -9.55 14.39
N ASN A 105 -3.72 -10.87 14.42
CA ASN A 105 -4.85 -11.59 14.98
C ASN A 105 -5.05 -11.24 16.46
N SER A 106 -6.06 -10.42 16.78
CA SER A 106 -6.58 -10.30 18.13
C SER A 106 -7.47 -11.52 18.40
N THR A 107 -6.86 -12.70 18.57
CA THR A 107 -7.52 -13.78 19.31
C THR A 107 -7.52 -13.39 20.78
N ALA A 108 -8.42 -12.49 21.14
CA ALA A 108 -9.18 -12.61 22.36
C ALA A 108 -10.61 -12.42 21.89
N GLY A 109 -11.32 -13.54 21.71
CA GLY A 109 -12.76 -13.49 21.67
C GLY A 109 -13.22 -12.64 22.85
N SER A 110 -14.13 -11.71 22.57
CA SER A 110 -14.80 -10.91 23.58
C SER A 110 -15.24 -11.86 24.70
N THR A 111 -14.50 -11.91 25.82
CA THR A 111 -15.00 -12.52 27.04
C THR A 111 -16.03 -11.53 27.54
N THR A 112 -17.28 -11.79 27.19
CA THR A 112 -18.42 -11.25 27.91
C THR A 112 -18.27 -11.74 29.35
N ASP A 113 -17.62 -10.97 30.20
CA ASP A 113 -17.59 -11.21 31.65
C ASP A 113 -19.01 -11.02 32.17
N THR A 114 -19.76 -12.12 32.18
CA THR A 114 -21.00 -12.28 32.93
C THR A 114 -20.66 -13.10 34.18
N SER A 115 -20.67 -12.38 35.30
CA SER A 115 -21.01 -12.85 36.65
C SER A 115 -20.13 -13.93 37.32
N THR A 116 -19.47 -13.50 38.40
CA THR A 116 -19.03 -14.29 39.56
C THR A 116 -20.14 -15.26 40.04
N PRO A 117 -19.80 -16.48 40.52
CA PRO A 117 -19.65 -16.67 41.97
C PRO A 117 -18.57 -17.69 42.43
N THR A 118 -17.81 -17.27 43.46
CA THR A 118 -17.32 -17.99 44.67
C THR A 118 -16.84 -19.47 44.68
N THR A 119 -15.58 -19.61 45.14
CA THR A 119 -15.00 -20.57 46.14
C THR A 119 -14.50 -21.95 45.70
N GLY A 120 -13.22 -22.23 46.01
CA GLY A 120 -12.70 -23.59 46.28
C GLY A 120 -11.23 -23.83 45.94
N SER A 121 -10.36 -23.81 46.95
CA SER A 121 -8.94 -24.21 46.89
C SER A 121 -8.73 -25.68 46.50
N SER A 122 -7.63 -26.02 45.80
CA SER A 122 -6.63 -27.08 46.10
C SER A 122 -5.80 -27.48 44.86
N SER A 123 -4.46 -27.43 45.02
CA SER A 123 -3.38 -28.34 44.52
C SER A 123 -3.72 -29.37 43.42
N SER A 124 -2.90 -29.68 42.40
CA SER A 124 -1.43 -29.71 42.30
C SER A 124 -1.00 -30.11 40.87
N SER A 125 0.20 -29.65 40.46
CA SER A 125 1.26 -30.35 39.67
C SER A 125 0.85 -31.14 38.42
N SER A 126 1.35 -30.93 37.21
CA SER A 126 2.74 -30.90 36.69
C SER A 126 2.59 -31.57 35.30
N SER A 127 3.33 -31.37 34.23
CA SER A 127 4.56 -30.70 33.76
C SER A 127 4.46 -30.91 32.23
N SER A 128 5.03 -30.12 31.32
CA SER A 128 6.42 -29.74 31.19
C SER A 128 6.56 -28.78 30.01
N SER A 129 7.16 -27.61 30.27
CA SER A 129 8.27 -26.98 29.53
C SER A 129 8.52 -27.42 28.07
N LEU A 130 8.75 -26.50 27.15
CA LEU A 130 10.07 -25.86 27.00
C LEU A 130 10.00 -24.43 26.43
N SER A 131 10.85 -23.59 27.01
CA SER A 131 11.06 -22.17 26.77
C SER A 131 12.10 -21.91 25.68
N SER A 132 12.01 -20.76 25.01
CA SER A 132 13.15 -19.85 24.78
C SER A 132 12.60 -18.50 24.29
N SER A 133 12.46 -17.51 25.18
CA SER A 133 13.47 -16.50 25.52
C SER A 133 13.69 -15.46 24.41
N SER A 134 12.88 -14.40 24.40
CA SER A 134 13.18 -13.14 23.73
C SER A 134 13.67 -12.12 24.76
N SER A 135 14.92 -11.71 24.61
CA SER A 135 15.61 -10.70 25.43
C SER A 135 15.04 -9.31 25.19
N SER A 136 14.65 -8.67 26.28
CA SER A 136 14.34 -7.25 26.41
C SER A 136 15.62 -6.41 26.40
N ILE A 137 15.54 -5.24 25.77
CA ILE A 137 16.38 -4.08 26.11
C ILE A 137 15.47 -2.88 26.35
N SER A 138 15.64 -2.26 27.52
CA SER A 138 14.92 -1.10 27.99
C SER A 138 15.87 0.09 28.10
N SER A 139 15.40 1.29 27.72
CA SER A 139 15.64 2.61 28.36
C SER A 139 14.98 3.69 27.48
N SER A 140 13.87 4.33 27.88
CA SER A 140 13.76 5.55 28.72
C SER A 140 14.61 6.72 28.19
N SER A 141 14.13 7.94 27.92
CA SER A 141 13.06 8.72 28.56
C SER A 141 12.72 10.01 27.79
N SER A 142 11.43 10.38 27.82
CA SER A 142 10.84 11.73 27.97
C SER A 142 11.30 12.93 27.13
N SER A 143 10.36 13.53 26.40
CA SER A 143 10.04 14.96 26.59
C SER A 143 8.56 15.25 26.27
N THR A 144 7.96 16.02 27.16
CA THR A 144 6.57 16.47 27.23
C THR A 144 6.28 17.60 26.26
N THR A 145 5.13 17.57 25.56
CA THR A 145 4.31 18.79 25.35
C THR A 145 2.84 18.40 25.29
N SER A 146 2.09 18.95 26.25
CA SER A 146 0.64 18.84 26.37
C SER A 146 -0.06 19.62 25.25
N GLY A 147 -1.12 19.04 24.71
CA GLY A 147 -2.07 19.69 23.82
C GLY A 147 -3.40 18.94 23.83
N SER A 148 -4.22 19.23 24.84
CA SER A 148 -5.58 18.72 24.95
C SER A 148 -6.43 19.20 23.78
N THR A 149 -7.09 18.26 23.09
CA THR A 149 -8.37 18.53 22.45
C THR A 149 -9.20 17.27 22.50
N SER A 150 -10.24 17.28 23.33
CA SER A 150 -11.33 16.33 23.26
C SER A 150 -12.08 16.54 21.95
N SER A 151 -12.38 15.48 21.22
CA SER A 151 -13.43 15.55 20.21
C SER A 151 -14.30 14.30 20.18
N THR A 152 -15.58 14.62 20.09
CA THR A 152 -16.77 13.80 20.01
C THR A 152 -16.67 12.75 18.88
N PRO A 153 -17.31 11.58 19.01
CA PRO A 153 -17.36 10.60 17.93
C PRO A 153 -17.89 11.21 16.61
N GLY A 154 -17.08 11.17 15.55
CA GLY A 154 -17.47 11.60 14.20
C GLY A 154 -16.56 12.61 13.49
N GLU A 155 -15.44 13.05 14.07
CA GLU A 155 -14.54 13.99 13.40
C GLU A 155 -13.58 13.28 12.41
N ILE A 156 -13.71 13.61 11.11
CA ILE A 156 -12.84 13.12 10.04
C ILE A 156 -11.45 13.73 10.21
N VAL A 157 -10.46 12.91 10.57
CA VAL A 157 -9.05 13.33 10.61
C VAL A 157 -8.48 13.29 9.18
N LYS A 158 -8.40 14.46 8.54
CA LYS A 158 -7.78 14.61 7.22
C LYS A 158 -6.27 14.39 7.30
N VAL A 159 -5.78 13.32 6.69
CA VAL A 159 -4.34 13.13 6.43
C VAL A 159 -4.02 13.74 5.05
N PRO A 160 -3.12 14.72 4.94
CA PRO A 160 -2.71 15.26 3.65
C PRO A 160 -1.95 14.18 2.85
N GLY A 161 -2.47 13.84 1.66
CA GLY A 161 -1.76 12.97 0.71
C GLY A 161 -0.58 13.70 0.04
N PRO A 162 0.45 12.97 -0.43
CA PRO A 162 1.59 13.53 -1.13
C PRO A 162 1.18 14.13 -2.49
N SER A 163 1.99 15.07 -2.96
CA SER A 163 1.79 15.82 -4.19
C SER A 163 2.00 14.95 -5.44
N GLY A 164 0.94 14.26 -5.91
CA GLY A 164 0.83 13.74 -7.28
C GLY A 164 0.08 12.40 -7.41
N LYS A 165 -0.82 12.28 -8.41
CA LYS A 165 -1.59 11.05 -8.67
C LYS A 165 -0.69 9.91 -9.19
N GLN A 166 -0.57 8.81 -8.44
CA GLN A 166 0.26 7.63 -8.80
C GLN A 166 -0.45 6.69 -9.76
N TYR A 167 -1.71 6.34 -9.52
CA TYR A 167 -2.56 5.66 -10.52
C TYR A 167 -3.24 6.64 -11.45
N SER A 168 -3.47 6.18 -12.67
CA SER A 168 -4.38 6.85 -13.59
C SER A 168 -5.04 5.83 -14.51
N ALA A 169 -6.34 5.60 -14.28
CA ALA A 169 -7.18 4.84 -15.19
C ALA A 169 -7.15 5.42 -16.60
N SER A 170 -7.16 6.74 -16.75
CA SER A 170 -7.04 7.42 -18.04
C SER A 170 -5.74 7.07 -18.76
N ARG A 171 -4.60 7.02 -18.04
CA ARG A 171 -3.30 6.62 -18.60
C ARG A 171 -3.26 5.15 -19.01
N SER A 172 -3.83 4.27 -18.18
CA SER A 172 -3.95 2.84 -18.51
C SER A 172 -4.83 2.65 -19.77
N LYS A 173 -5.99 3.31 -19.79
CA LYS A 173 -6.93 3.25 -20.92
C LYS A 173 -6.40 3.95 -22.17
N SER A 174 -5.45 4.89 -22.05
CA SER A 174 -4.85 5.59 -23.19
C SER A 174 -3.83 4.78 -23.97
N VAL A 175 -3.47 3.57 -23.52
CA VAL A 175 -2.53 2.70 -24.25
C VAL A 175 -3.17 1.40 -24.71
N LYS A 176 -2.61 0.82 -25.77
CA LYS A 176 -2.92 -0.54 -26.23
C LYS A 176 -1.61 -1.28 -26.50
N LEU A 177 -1.45 -2.46 -25.92
CA LEU A 177 -0.31 -3.33 -26.19
C LEU A 177 -0.35 -3.79 -27.65
N VAL A 178 0.74 -3.55 -28.38
CA VAL A 178 0.93 -4.03 -29.75
C VAL A 178 1.69 -5.35 -29.72
N TRP A 179 2.82 -5.37 -29.03
CA TRP A 179 3.61 -6.58 -28.80
C TRP A 179 4.46 -6.44 -27.54
N ARG A 180 4.91 -7.59 -27.05
CA ARG A 180 5.92 -7.71 -25.99
C ARG A 180 6.89 -8.83 -26.32
N SER A 181 8.16 -8.63 -26.03
CA SER A 181 9.20 -9.63 -26.24
C SER A 181 10.28 -9.54 -25.16
N ASN A 182 11.00 -10.64 -24.96
CA ASN A 182 12.19 -10.66 -24.11
C ASN A 182 13.31 -9.87 -24.78
N MET A 183 14.16 -9.25 -23.98
CA MET A 183 15.30 -8.46 -24.42
C MET A 183 16.55 -8.92 -23.69
N GLY A 184 17.71 -8.77 -24.34
CA GLY A 184 19.01 -9.00 -23.69
C GLY A 184 19.24 -8.03 -22.52
N ARG A 185 20.22 -8.37 -21.68
CA ARG A 185 20.64 -7.52 -20.57
C ARG A 185 21.48 -6.35 -21.09
N HIS A 186 20.94 -5.15 -21.02
CA HIS A 186 21.65 -3.91 -21.36
C HIS A 186 21.57 -2.94 -20.18
N ALA A 187 22.69 -2.30 -19.86
CA ALA A 187 22.78 -1.31 -18.81
C ALA A 187 22.38 0.07 -19.34
N TYR A 188 21.58 0.79 -18.55
CA TYR A 188 21.19 2.17 -18.82
C TYR A 188 21.16 3.00 -17.54
N LYS A 189 21.27 4.31 -17.71
CA LYS A 189 21.05 5.35 -16.71
C LYS A 189 19.96 6.30 -17.17
N THR A 190 19.19 6.84 -16.23
CA THR A 190 18.21 7.90 -16.53
C THR A 190 17.78 8.60 -15.26
N THR A 191 17.61 9.92 -15.36
CA THR A 191 16.86 10.76 -14.41
C THR A 191 15.55 11.25 -15.01
N ASP A 192 15.31 10.95 -16.30
CA ASP A 192 14.20 11.51 -17.05
C ASP A 192 12.96 10.63 -16.97
N GLY A 193 11.80 11.28 -16.86
CA GLY A 193 10.52 10.60 -16.82
C GLY A 193 10.33 9.76 -15.56
N ALA A 194 9.59 8.67 -15.71
CA ALA A 194 9.13 7.85 -14.59
C ALA A 194 9.07 6.37 -14.95
N ARG A 195 8.99 5.53 -13.91
CA ARG A 195 8.77 4.09 -13.99
C ARG A 195 7.32 3.77 -13.80
N TYR A 196 6.83 2.82 -14.58
CA TYR A 196 5.43 2.45 -14.56
C TYR A 196 5.20 0.94 -14.46
N SER A 197 4.00 0.57 -14.02
CA SER A 197 3.51 -0.80 -14.15
C SER A 197 3.22 -1.17 -15.60
N LYS A 198 2.92 -2.45 -15.81
CA LYS A 198 2.44 -2.99 -17.09
C LYS A 198 1.24 -2.16 -17.58
N HIS A 199 1.25 -1.74 -18.85
CA HIS A 199 0.24 -0.84 -19.44
C HIS A 199 0.17 0.57 -18.82
N LEU A 200 1.21 1.00 -18.11
CA LEU A 200 1.37 2.36 -17.59
C LEU A 200 0.31 2.81 -16.58
N GLY A 201 -0.49 1.91 -16.01
CA GLY A 201 -1.58 2.29 -15.09
C GLY A 201 -1.08 2.92 -13.79
N MET A 202 -0.08 2.31 -13.17
CA MET A 202 0.59 2.82 -11.97
C MET A 202 1.90 3.48 -12.33
N ARG A 203 2.19 4.65 -11.75
CA ARG A 203 3.51 5.25 -11.74
C ARG A 203 4.19 4.86 -10.42
N TYR A 204 5.24 4.05 -10.50
CA TYR A 204 6.04 3.65 -9.33
C TYR A 204 6.87 4.82 -8.78
N GLY A 205 7.27 5.75 -9.66
CA GLY A 205 7.92 6.99 -9.26
C GLY A 205 8.75 7.63 -10.37
N TYR A 206 9.25 8.84 -10.14
CA TYR A 206 10.16 9.52 -11.08
C TYR A 206 11.57 8.92 -11.04
N ASN A 207 12.26 8.95 -12.18
CA ASN A 207 13.64 8.48 -12.29
C ASN A 207 14.65 9.45 -11.65
N SER A 208 14.31 10.74 -11.59
CA SER A 208 15.10 11.79 -10.92
C SER A 208 15.39 11.50 -9.46
N ASP A 209 14.52 10.74 -8.81
CA ASP A 209 14.59 10.45 -7.38
C ASP A 209 15.48 9.23 -7.08
N MET A 210 15.98 8.56 -8.14
CA MET A 210 16.90 7.44 -8.07
C MET A 210 18.08 7.64 -9.05
N PRO A 211 18.82 8.76 -8.95
CA PRO A 211 19.80 9.15 -9.97
C PRO A 211 20.97 8.17 -10.11
N ASP A 212 21.31 7.48 -9.03
CA ASP A 212 22.48 6.60 -8.96
C ASP A 212 22.19 5.16 -9.42
N ILE A 213 20.94 4.82 -9.75
CA ILE A 213 20.57 3.45 -10.13
C ILE A 213 21.00 3.12 -11.55
N THR A 214 21.68 1.98 -11.72
CA THR A 214 21.86 1.35 -13.03
C THR A 214 20.70 0.41 -13.31
N TRP A 215 20.02 0.66 -14.43
CA TRP A 215 18.89 -0.12 -14.90
C TRP A 215 19.36 -1.17 -15.90
N TYR A 216 18.96 -2.42 -15.68
CA TYR A 216 19.24 -3.53 -16.59
C TYR A 216 17.96 -3.99 -17.27
N THR A 217 17.95 -4.02 -18.60
CA THR A 217 16.80 -4.50 -19.37
C THR A 217 16.65 -6.01 -19.33
N ASP A 218 15.42 -6.50 -19.42
CA ASP A 218 15.09 -7.92 -19.59
C ASP A 218 13.90 -8.15 -20.54
N ALA A 219 13.08 -7.14 -20.79
CA ALA A 219 12.01 -7.19 -21.78
C ALA A 219 11.77 -5.81 -22.41
N HIS A 220 11.03 -5.80 -23.51
CA HIS A 220 10.53 -4.58 -24.12
C HIS A 220 9.11 -4.76 -24.66
N GLU A 221 8.39 -3.66 -24.80
CA GLU A 221 7.04 -3.65 -25.35
C GLU A 221 6.81 -2.43 -26.23
N LYS A 222 5.96 -2.60 -27.23
CA LYS A 222 5.44 -1.52 -28.05
C LYS A 222 4.00 -1.25 -27.66
N LEU A 223 3.73 -0.02 -27.29
CA LEU A 223 2.40 0.48 -26.97
C LEU A 223 1.94 1.43 -28.07
N TYR A 224 0.67 1.30 -28.46
CA TYR A 224 -0.04 2.30 -29.23
C TYR A 224 -0.67 3.30 -28.26
N MET A 225 -0.30 4.58 -28.40
CA MET A 225 -0.81 5.70 -27.61
C MET A 225 -2.07 6.23 -28.27
N LYS A 226 -3.24 5.93 -27.71
CA LYS A 226 -4.55 6.25 -28.32
C LYS A 226 -4.80 7.75 -28.44
N ASN A 227 -4.25 8.54 -27.52
CA ASN A 227 -4.41 9.99 -27.48
C ASN A 227 -3.61 10.71 -28.56
N SER A 228 -2.42 10.20 -28.93
CA SER A 228 -1.54 10.82 -29.91
C SER A 228 -1.50 10.08 -31.25
N GLY A 229 -2.02 8.85 -31.32
CA GLY A 229 -1.95 8.01 -32.52
C GLY A 229 -0.56 7.46 -32.82
N HIS A 230 0.42 7.68 -31.94
CA HIS A 230 1.80 7.24 -32.13
C HIS A 230 2.12 5.96 -31.37
N TYR A 231 3.24 5.34 -31.74
CA TYR A 231 3.77 4.19 -31.00
C TYR A 231 4.93 4.62 -30.10
N ALA A 232 4.98 4.05 -28.90
CA ALA A 232 6.08 4.21 -27.98
C ALA A 232 6.64 2.85 -27.59
N ILE A 233 7.97 2.76 -27.50
CA ILE A 233 8.67 1.57 -27.02
C ILE A 233 9.05 1.80 -25.57
N TYR A 234 8.66 0.88 -24.71
CA TYR A 234 9.05 0.86 -23.31
C TYR A 234 9.96 -0.33 -23.07
N TYR A 235 11.01 -0.12 -22.28
CA TYR A 235 11.86 -1.20 -21.79
C TYR A 235 11.45 -1.53 -20.37
N HIS A 236 11.28 -2.82 -20.10
CA HIS A 236 11.23 -3.30 -18.73
C HIS A 236 12.65 -3.35 -18.20
N VAL A 237 12.85 -2.78 -17.02
CA VAL A 237 14.14 -2.67 -16.36
C VAL A 237 14.08 -3.18 -14.93
N LYS A 238 15.25 -3.60 -14.43
CA LYS A 238 15.50 -3.96 -13.04
C LYS A 238 16.72 -3.22 -12.52
N SER A 239 16.71 -2.77 -11.28
CA SER A 239 17.90 -2.24 -10.62
C SER A 239 18.97 -3.32 -10.46
N ALA A 240 20.24 -2.92 -10.25
CA ALA A 240 21.35 -3.87 -10.05
C ALA A 240 21.12 -4.88 -8.92
N ASN A 241 20.48 -4.43 -7.84
CA ASN A 241 20.11 -5.24 -6.68
C ASN A 241 18.75 -5.96 -6.86
N GLY A 242 18.08 -5.79 -7.99
CA GLY A 242 16.79 -6.41 -8.30
C GLY A 242 15.59 -5.86 -7.53
N GLN A 243 15.79 -4.94 -6.57
CA GLN A 243 14.75 -4.47 -5.65
C GLN A 243 13.69 -3.57 -6.30
N HIS A 244 14.02 -2.92 -7.40
CA HIS A 244 13.11 -2.04 -8.12
C HIS A 244 13.03 -2.43 -9.59
N GLY A 245 11.88 -2.18 -10.21
CA GLY A 245 11.72 -2.44 -11.62
C GLY A 245 10.45 -1.86 -12.20
N GLY A 246 10.34 -1.89 -13.53
CA GLY A 246 9.17 -1.41 -14.22
C GLY A 246 9.45 -1.01 -15.65
N TRP A 247 8.45 -0.39 -16.26
CA TRP A 247 8.51 0.06 -17.65
C TRP A 247 8.95 1.52 -17.72
N ILE A 248 10.07 1.77 -18.38
CA ILE A 248 10.58 3.11 -18.69
C ILE A 248 10.51 3.32 -20.20
N TRP A 249 10.08 4.50 -20.63
CA TRP A 249 10.09 4.83 -22.05
C TRP A 249 11.52 4.81 -22.57
N ARG A 250 11.76 4.10 -23.68
CA ARG A 250 13.09 3.89 -24.27
C ARG A 250 13.84 5.22 -24.48
N GLY A 251 13.14 6.28 -24.87
CA GLY A 251 13.75 7.56 -25.18
C GLY A 251 14.37 8.29 -23.98
N TYR A 252 14.09 7.87 -22.75
CA TYR A 252 14.72 8.40 -21.54
C TYR A 252 16.00 7.64 -21.15
N LEU A 253 16.27 6.48 -21.75
CA LEU A 253 17.36 5.60 -21.33
C LEU A 253 18.65 5.92 -22.09
N ASN A 254 19.70 6.26 -21.34
CA ASN A 254 21.03 6.55 -21.85
C ASN A 254 21.99 5.40 -21.50
N LYS A 255 22.88 5.02 -22.43
CA LYS A 255 23.88 3.97 -22.21
C LYS A 255 25.08 4.48 -21.42
#